data_AF-A0A2T5IDZ3-F1
#
_entry.id   AF-A0A2T5IDZ3-F1
#
_cell.length_a   1.000
_cell.length_b   1.000
_cell.length_c   1.000
_cell.angle_alpha   90.00
_cell.angle_beta   90.00
_cell.angle_gamma   90.00
#
_symmetry.space_group_name_H-M   'P 1'
#
loop_
_entity.id
_entity.type
_entity.pdbx_description
1 polymer ?
#
loop_
_entity_poly.entity_id
_entity_poly.type
_entity_poly.pdbx_seq_one_letter_code
_entity_poly.pdbx_strand_id
1 'polypeptide(L)'
;MSALNLDMADWWEATVENYLSHVLKDRIFALVAEAVSPNHAQSMNGLKKVDLARQAEQVLSSLGWVPDNFKAVKPQEEQQF
;
A
#
# COMPACT_ATOMS: atom_id res chain seq x y z
N MET A 1 7.97 27.59 -8.48
CA MET A 1 8.26 26.83 -7.26
C MET A 1 8.09 25.37 -7.61
N SER A 2 9.19 24.65 -7.83
CA SER A 2 9.13 23.23 -8.20
C SER A 2 8.76 22.43 -6.96
N ALA A 3 7.71 21.61 -7.04
CA ALA A 3 7.42 20.62 -6.01
C ALA A 3 8.63 19.67 -5.92
N LEU A 4 9.17 19.49 -4.72
CA LEU A 4 10.24 18.53 -4.46
C LEU A 4 9.78 17.16 -4.96
N ASN A 5 10.62 16.51 -5.77
CA ASN A 5 10.40 15.17 -6.30
C ASN A 5 10.64 14.17 -5.14
N LEU A 6 9.80 14.25 -4.11
CA LEU A 6 9.89 13.45 -2.90
C LEU A 6 9.16 12.15 -3.18
N ASP A 7 9.90 11.06 -3.27
CA ASP A 7 9.28 9.74 -3.23
C ASP A 7 8.73 9.53 -1.82
N MET A 8 7.41 9.48 -1.69
CA MET A 8 6.78 9.31 -0.38
C MET A 8 7.00 7.91 0.19
N ALA A 9 7.42 6.94 -0.63
CA ALA A 9 7.83 5.63 -0.16
C ALA A 9 9.09 5.68 0.72
N ASP A 10 9.91 6.74 0.63
CA ASP A 10 11.09 6.92 1.47
C ASP A 10 10.76 7.37 2.90
N TRP A 11 9.54 7.89 3.12
CA TRP A 11 9.17 8.56 4.39
C TRP A 11 7.88 8.00 5.01
N TRP A 12 7.23 7.04 4.35
CA TRP A 12 5.93 6.55 4.77
C TRP A 12 5.82 5.04 4.58
N GLU A 13 5.21 4.38 5.55
CA GLU A 13 5.01 2.93 5.58
C GLU A 13 3.58 2.60 6.06
N ALA A 14 2.97 1.61 5.42
CA ALA A 14 1.62 1.13 5.72
C ALA A 14 1.63 0.19 6.94
N THR A 15 2.00 0.70 8.11
CA THR A 15 2.07 -0.11 9.34
C THR A 15 0.70 -0.36 9.98
N VAL A 16 0.62 -1.34 10.89
CA VAL A 16 -0.57 -1.59 11.73
C VAL A 16 -0.96 -0.34 12.51
N GLU A 17 0.00 0.35 13.10
CA GLU A 17 -0.27 1.51 13.96
C GLU A 17 -0.70 2.76 13.16
N ASN A 18 -0.30 2.85 11.90
CA ASN A 18 -0.56 4.02 11.05
C ASN A 18 -1.80 3.85 10.17
N TYR A 19 -1.79 2.90 9.23
CA TYR A 19 -2.81 2.82 8.18
C TYR A 19 -3.70 1.58 8.30
N LEU A 20 -3.11 0.42 8.60
CA LEU A 20 -3.83 -0.86 8.54
C LEU A 20 -4.84 -1.06 9.68
N SER A 21 -4.66 -0.39 10.81
CA SER A 21 -5.67 -0.36 11.88
C SER A 21 -6.92 0.46 11.51
N HIS A 22 -6.78 1.48 10.66
CA HIS A 22 -7.85 2.41 10.28
C HIS A 22 -8.70 1.92 9.11
N VAL A 23 -8.21 0.97 8.31
CA VAL A 23 -8.97 0.40 7.19
C VAL A 23 -9.79 -0.84 7.58
N LEU A 24 -10.78 -1.15 6.75
CA LEU A 24 -11.61 -2.36 6.87
C LEU A 24 -10.82 -3.60 6.44
N LYS A 25 -11.21 -4.78 6.93
CA LYS A 25 -10.57 -6.06 6.54
C LYS A 25 -10.54 -6.26 5.03
N ASP A 26 -11.67 -6.01 4.36
CA ASP A 26 -11.79 -6.16 2.91
C ASP A 26 -10.83 -5.25 2.15
N ARG A 27 -10.58 -4.05 2.70
CA ARG A 27 -9.60 -3.12 2.13
C ARG A 27 -8.18 -3.65 2.30
N ILE A 28 -7.83 -4.24 3.45
CA ILE A 28 -6.52 -4.87 3.65
C ILE A 28 -6.32 -6.03 2.65
N PHE A 29 -7.33 -6.86 2.43
CA PHE A 29 -7.27 -7.92 1.43
C PHE A 29 -7.08 -7.39 0.01
N ALA A 30 -7.81 -6.34 -0.37
CA ALA A 30 -7.67 -5.71 -1.69
C ALA A 30 -6.25 -5.15 -1.89
N LEU A 31 -5.69 -4.49 -0.87
CA LEU A 31 -4.34 -3.94 -0.91
C LEU A 31 -3.27 -5.02 -1.09
N VAL A 32 -3.37 -6.11 -0.32
CA VAL A 32 -2.44 -7.25 -0.45
C VAL A 32 -2.62 -7.94 -1.82
N ALA A 33 -3.85 -8.05 -2.32
CA ALA A 33 -4.12 -8.64 -3.62
C ALA A 33 -3.51 -7.82 -4.77
N GLU A 34 -3.54 -6.49 -4.66
CA GLU A 34 -2.99 -5.55 -5.64
C GLU A 34 -1.46 -5.46 -5.56
N ALA A 35 -0.91 -5.34 -4.35
CA ALA A 35 0.53 -5.15 -4.15
C ALA A 35 1.34 -6.44 -4.33
N VAL A 36 0.76 -7.59 -3.97
CA VAL A 36 1.47 -8.88 -3.87
C VAL A 36 0.92 -9.88 -4.87
N SER A 37 -0.29 -10.39 -4.59
CA SER A 37 -1.07 -11.25 -5.47
C SER A 37 -2.41 -11.61 -4.81
N PRO A 38 -3.46 -11.89 -5.61
CA PRO A 38 -4.74 -12.38 -5.08
C PRO A 38 -4.62 -13.68 -4.28
N ASN A 39 -3.72 -14.58 -4.69
CA ASN A 39 -3.50 -15.86 -3.99
C ASN A 39 -2.94 -15.64 -2.57
N HIS A 40 -2.05 -14.65 -2.41
CA HIS A 40 -1.51 -14.31 -1.10
C HIS A 40 -2.62 -13.74 -0.20
N ALA A 41 -3.45 -12.83 -0.72
CA ALA A 41 -4.59 -12.30 0.02
C ALA A 41 -5.57 -13.42 0.45
N GLN A 42 -5.82 -14.41 -0.40
CA GLN A 42 -6.67 -15.57 -0.06
C GLN A 42 -6.08 -16.43 1.06
N SER A 43 -4.75 -16.57 1.14
CA SER A 43 -4.09 -17.34 2.21
C SER A 43 -4.27 -16.71 3.60
N MET A 44 -4.53 -15.40 3.64
CA MET A 44 -4.78 -14.64 4.86
C MET A 44 -6.25 -14.68 5.30
N ASN A 45 -7.10 -15.42 4.59
CA ASN A 45 -8.52 -15.54 4.90
C ASN A 45 -8.73 -16.25 6.25
N GLY A 46 -9.72 -15.81 7.02
CA GLY A 46 -10.00 -16.33 8.37
C GLY A 46 -9.17 -15.70 9.51
N LEU A 47 -8.17 -14.86 9.20
CA LEU A 47 -7.41 -14.15 10.23
C LEU A 47 -8.25 -13.08 10.95
N LYS A 48 -7.92 -12.84 12.22
CA LYS A 48 -8.44 -11.69 12.97
C LYS A 48 -7.83 -10.41 12.40
N LYS A 49 -8.52 -9.27 12.57
CA LYS A 49 -8.09 -7.99 11.96
C LYS A 49 -6.65 -7.62 12.34
N VAL A 50 -6.27 -7.84 13.59
CA VAL A 50 -4.92 -7.53 14.10
C VAL A 50 -3.86 -8.39 13.41
N ASP A 51 -4.12 -9.69 13.25
CA ASP A 51 -3.19 -10.61 12.59
C ASP A 51 -3.11 -10.35 11.09
N LEU A 52 -4.25 -10.04 10.46
CA LEU A 52 -4.34 -9.63 9.06
C LEU A 52 -3.53 -8.36 8.79
N ALA A 53 -3.67 -7.35 9.66
CA ALA A 53 -2.94 -6.10 9.55
C ALA A 53 -1.43 -6.32 9.73
N ARG A 54 -1.00 -7.17 10.67
CA ARG A 54 0.44 -7.48 10.86
C ARG A 54 1.07 -8.18 9.67
N GLN A 55 0.39 -9.16 9.08
CA GLN A 55 0.90 -9.80 7.85
C GLN A 55 0.91 -8.82 6.69
N ALA A 56 -0.15 -8.02 6.53
CA ALA A 56 -0.20 -7.03 5.47
C ALA A 56 0.92 -5.99 5.61
N GLU A 57 1.22 -5.52 6.82
CA GLU A 57 2.38 -4.66 7.10
C GLU A 57 3.67 -5.31 6.62
N GLN A 58 4.01 -6.51 7.10
CA GLN A 58 5.25 -7.18 6.72
C GLN A 58 5.45 -7.29 5.21
N VAL A 59 4.38 -7.61 4.48
CA VAL A 59 4.46 -7.79 3.04
C VAL A 59 4.49 -6.45 2.30
N LEU A 60 3.64 -5.49 2.67
CA LEU A 60 3.60 -4.16 2.04
C LEU A 60 4.89 -3.37 2.28
N SER A 61 5.46 -3.46 3.48
CA SER A 61 6.74 -2.85 3.84
C SER A 61 7.90 -3.40 3.02
N SER A 62 7.92 -4.72 2.78
CA SER A 62 8.95 -5.34 1.95
C SER A 62 8.92 -4.89 0.49
N LEU A 63 7.77 -4.38 0.02
CA LEU A 63 7.56 -3.89 -1.33
C LEU A 63 7.74 -2.37 -1.47
N GLY A 64 7.95 -1.64 -0.37
CA GLY A 64 7.91 -0.18 -0.38
C GLY A 64 6.56 0.36 -0.85
N TRP A 65 5.47 -0.36 -0.56
CA TRP A 65 4.16 0.01 -1.08
C TRP A 65 3.64 1.29 -0.42
N VAL A 66 3.08 2.19 -1.25
CA VAL A 66 2.37 3.39 -0.82
C VAL A 66 0.99 3.50 -1.48
N PRO A 67 -0.03 4.06 -0.79
CA PRO A 67 -1.35 4.29 -1.35
C PRO A 67 -1.28 5.21 -2.57
N ASP A 68 -2.23 5.08 -3.50
CA ASP A 68 -2.28 5.90 -4.71
C ASP A 68 -2.27 7.41 -4.44
N ASN A 69 -2.87 7.85 -3.33
CA ASN A 69 -2.85 9.26 -2.93
C ASN A 69 -1.44 9.79 -2.62
N PHE A 70 -0.50 8.88 -2.32
CA PHE A 70 0.90 9.17 -2.00
C PHE A 70 1.84 8.81 -3.17
N LYS A 71 1.37 8.07 -4.19
CA LYS A 71 2.15 7.86 -5.40
C LYS A 71 2.35 9.23 -6.07
N ALA A 72 3.60 9.63 -6.25
CA ALA A 72 3.91 10.86 -6.95
C ALA A 72 3.21 10.84 -8.31
N VAL A 73 2.47 11.91 -8.64
CA VAL A 73 1.98 12.12 -10.00
C VAL A 73 3.24 12.26 -10.85
N LYS A 74 3.64 11.18 -11.53
CA LYS A 74 4.57 11.32 -12.65
C LYS A 74 3.87 12.29 -13.59
N PRO A 75 4.48 13.42 -13.97
CA PRO A 75 3.94 14.22 -15.05
C PRO A 75 3.83 13.25 -16.21
N GLN A 76 2.59 12.92 -16.61
CA GLN A 76 2.37 12.25 -17.87
C GLN A 76 2.94 13.24 -18.89
N GLU A 77 4.09 12.91 -19.46
CA GLU A 77 4.55 13.60 -20.67
C GLU A 77 3.39 13.45 -21.66
N GLU A 78 2.65 14.54 -21.83
CA GLU A 78 1.77 14.75 -22.95
C GLU A 78 2.62 14.51 -24.19
N GLN A 79 2.54 13.30 -24.73
CA GLN A 79 3.03 12.98 -26.05
C GLN A 79 2.15 13.75 -27.03
N GLN A 80 2.50 15.02 -27.21
CA GLN A 80 2.11 15.82 -28.36
C GLN A 80 2.99 15.36 -29.52
N PHE A 81 2.43 14.55 -30.42
CA PHE A 81 2.79 14.55 -31.84
C PHE A 81 1.56 14.17 -32.67
#